data_AF-A0ABD0MN31-F1
#
_entry.id   AF-A0ABD0MN31-F1
#
_cell.length_a   1.000
_cell.length_b   1.000
_cell.length_c   1.000
_cell.angle_alpha   90.00
_cell.angle_beta   90.00
_cell.angle_gamma   90.00
#
_symmetry.space_group_name_H-M   'P 1'
#
loop_
_entity.id
_entity.type
_entity.pdbx_description
1 polymer ?
#
loop_
_entity_poly.entity_id
_entity_poly.type
_entity_poly.pdbx_seq_one_letter_code
_entity_poly.pdbx_strand_id
1 'polypeptide(L)'
;MHAIQVDSVQRWMEDLRHMTEVECMCVLQSKPIGVDEDAPGELIVSGTGAVGEHVTRDNLQTLLKRALVVSTELGKMFQRLEKGRWQRVHGTAVRVNCHVRSLIQEYSTARNAPPEMQKYEKSLLEKCMELNIITERCLHTEDEYFLKSMKEAIHEILTDVSDSFSHMIDMALANEIQ
;
A
#
# COMPACT_ATOMS: atom_id res chain seq x y z
N MET A 1 -8.12 -44.24 -69.82
CA MET A 1 -8.11 -43.47 -68.55
C MET A 1 -8.52 -44.42 -67.44
N HIS A 2 -7.57 -44.90 -66.63
CA HIS A 2 -7.91 -45.62 -65.40
C HIS A 2 -7.98 -44.57 -64.29
N ALA A 3 -9.19 -44.24 -63.84
CA ALA A 3 -9.38 -43.42 -62.66
C ALA A 3 -8.89 -44.23 -61.45
N ILE A 4 -7.82 -43.78 -60.81
CA ILE A 4 -7.35 -44.34 -59.55
C ILE A 4 -8.44 -43.98 -58.53
N GLN A 5 -9.35 -44.91 -58.28
CA GLN A 5 -10.39 -44.76 -57.28
C GLN A 5 -9.74 -45.03 -55.92
N VAL A 6 -9.13 -43.99 -55.36
CA VAL A 6 -8.63 -44.06 -53.97
C VAL A 6 -9.86 -44.17 -53.08
N ASP A 7 -9.92 -45.25 -52.30
CA ASP A 7 -10.99 -45.46 -51.34
C ASP A 7 -11.03 -44.26 -50.38
N SER A 8 -12.20 -43.63 -50.28
CA SER A 8 -12.42 -42.46 -49.43
C SER A 8 -12.09 -42.75 -47.95
N VAL A 9 -12.27 -44.00 -47.51
CA VAL A 9 -11.92 -44.41 -46.14
C VAL A 9 -10.41 -44.46 -45.97
N GLN A 10 -9.69 -45.01 -46.97
CA GLN A 10 -8.23 -45.06 -46.95
C GLN A 10 -7.61 -43.64 -46.93
N ARG A 11 -8.14 -42.72 -47.74
CA ARG A 11 -7.69 -41.32 -47.76
C ARG A 11 -7.91 -40.64 -46.41
N TRP A 12 -9.07 -40.86 -45.79
CA TRP A 12 -9.38 -40.32 -44.46
C TRP A 12 -8.44 -40.88 -43.38
N MET A 13 -8.11 -42.17 -43.41
CA MET A 13 -7.16 -42.78 -42.47
C MET A 13 -5.73 -42.25 -42.64
N GLU A 14 -5.31 -41.91 -43.86
CA GLU A 14 -4.01 -41.29 -44.14
C GLU A 14 -3.92 -39.87 -43.57
N ASP A 15 -5.01 -39.10 -43.66
CA ASP A 15 -5.07 -37.74 -43.13
C ASP A 15 -5.17 -37.76 -41.58
N LEU A 16 -5.96 -38.69 -41.02
CA LEU A 16 -6.11 -38.86 -39.57
C LEU A 16 -4.80 -39.22 -38.86
N ARG A 17 -3.90 -39.93 -39.55
CA ARG A 17 -2.58 -40.31 -39.01
C ARG A 17 -1.75 -39.12 -38.54
N HIS A 18 -1.94 -37.95 -39.15
CA HIS A 18 -1.20 -36.74 -38.83
C HIS A 18 -2.03 -35.73 -38.01
N MET A 19 -3.31 -36.02 -37.81
CA MET A 19 -4.21 -35.14 -37.09
C MET A 19 -4.04 -35.38 -35.59
N THR A 20 -3.55 -34.37 -34.89
CA THR A 20 -3.38 -34.40 -33.44
C THR A 20 -4.08 -33.21 -32.79
N GLU A 21 -4.69 -33.44 -31.62
CA GLU A 21 -5.13 -32.36 -30.74
C GLU A 21 -3.92 -31.92 -29.92
N VAL A 22 -3.42 -30.71 -30.20
CA VAL A 22 -2.23 -30.16 -29.54
C VAL A 22 -2.62 -29.18 -28.44
N GLU A 23 -1.91 -29.25 -27.31
CA GLU A 23 -1.95 -28.22 -26.27
C GLU A 23 -1.10 -27.00 -26.67
N CYS A 24 -1.12 -25.93 -25.87
CA CYS A 24 -0.33 -24.74 -26.17
C CYS A 24 1.18 -25.06 -26.18
N MET A 25 1.79 -25.07 -27.37
CA MET A 25 3.21 -25.38 -27.56
C MET A 25 4.14 -24.18 -27.31
N CYS A 26 3.57 -22.99 -27.10
CA CYS A 26 4.33 -21.76 -26.91
C CYS A 26 4.44 -21.43 -25.41
N VAL A 27 5.42 -22.03 -24.74
CA VAL A 27 5.80 -21.59 -23.38
C VAL A 27 6.83 -20.46 -23.51
N LEU A 28 6.35 -19.22 -23.42
CA LEU A 28 7.20 -18.04 -23.44
C LEU A 28 7.71 -17.72 -22.04
N GLN A 29 9.02 -17.54 -21.91
CA GLN A 29 9.63 -17.03 -20.70
C GLN A 29 9.73 -15.51 -20.78
N SER A 30 9.13 -14.80 -19.83
CA SER A 30 9.38 -13.38 -19.67
C SER A 30 10.70 -13.17 -18.95
N LYS A 31 11.54 -12.26 -19.46
CA LYS A 31 12.58 -11.61 -18.65
C LYS A 31 11.98 -10.34 -18.08
N PRO A 32 11.79 -10.23 -16.75
CA PRO A 32 11.29 -9.00 -16.16
C PRO A 32 12.26 -7.85 -16.48
N ILE A 33 11.73 -6.73 -16.97
CA ILE A 33 12.47 -5.46 -17.11
C ILE A 33 12.24 -4.66 -15.81
N GLY A 34 12.40 -5.31 -14.66
CA GLY A 34 12.40 -4.69 -13.35
C GLY A 34 13.85 -4.56 -12.89
N VAL A 35 14.18 -3.43 -12.26
CA VAL A 35 15.51 -3.23 -11.66
C VAL A 35 15.69 -4.29 -10.58
N ASP A 36 16.65 -5.17 -10.82
CA ASP A 36 17.15 -6.14 -9.84
C ASP A 36 17.81 -5.31 -8.73
N GLU A 37 17.13 -5.06 -7.61
CA GLU A 37 17.66 -4.22 -6.52
C GLU A 37 18.89 -4.85 -5.83
N ASP A 38 19.24 -6.12 -6.14
CA ASP A 38 20.33 -6.86 -5.48
C ASP A 38 21.50 -7.29 -6.40
N ALA A 39 21.58 -6.81 -7.65
CA ALA A 39 22.72 -7.09 -8.52
C ALA A 39 23.54 -5.82 -8.85
N PRO A 40 24.84 -5.75 -8.49
CA PRO A 40 25.71 -4.67 -8.93
C PRO A 40 26.13 -4.96 -10.39
N GLY A 41 25.20 -4.74 -11.31
CA GLY A 41 25.38 -4.97 -12.74
C GLY A 41 24.89 -3.78 -13.54
N GLU A 42 25.83 -2.93 -13.95
CA GLU A 42 25.67 -1.81 -14.89
C GLU A 42 24.70 -2.13 -16.04
N LEU A 43 23.44 -1.74 -15.89
CA LEU A 43 22.61 -1.38 -17.03
C LEU A 43 22.78 0.13 -17.23
N ILE A 44 23.81 0.47 -18.02
CA ILE A 44 24.00 1.83 -18.54
C ILE A 44 22.83 2.11 -19.49
N VAL A 45 21.70 2.53 -18.95
CA VAL A 45 20.70 3.27 -19.72
C VAL A 45 21.25 4.68 -19.87
N SER A 46 21.82 4.96 -21.05
CA SER A 46 22.14 6.31 -21.49
C SER A 46 20.85 7.12 -21.65
N GLY A 47 20.35 7.61 -20.51
CA GLY A 47 19.14 8.40 -20.39
C GLY A 47 19.04 8.85 -18.95
N THR A 48 19.85 9.85 -18.58
CA THR A 48 20.05 10.40 -17.23
C THR A 48 18.79 11.00 -16.57
N GLY A 49 17.60 10.78 -17.15
CA GLY A 49 16.30 11.15 -16.58
C GLY A 49 15.36 9.95 -16.32
N ALA A 50 15.38 8.90 -17.14
CA ALA A 50 14.31 7.89 -17.13
C ALA A 50 14.34 6.98 -15.88
N VAL A 51 15.51 6.51 -15.44
CA VAL A 51 15.59 5.62 -14.26
C VAL A 51 15.28 6.38 -12.97
N GLY A 52 15.73 7.63 -12.85
CA GLY A 52 15.41 8.49 -11.70
C GLY A 52 13.93 8.87 -11.64
N GLU A 53 13.34 9.23 -12.79
CA GLU A 53 11.90 9.54 -12.90
C GLU A 53 11.01 8.32 -12.60
N HIS A 54 11.44 7.10 -12.98
CA HIS A 54 10.72 5.88 -12.66
C HIS A 54 10.74 5.57 -11.16
N VAL A 55 11.90 5.70 -10.51
CA VAL A 55 12.04 5.48 -9.06
C VAL A 55 11.27 6.52 -8.24
N THR A 56 11.31 7.80 -8.62
CA THR A 56 10.51 8.84 -7.93
C THR A 56 9.01 8.62 -8.13
N ARG A 57 8.57 8.20 -9.33
CA ARG A 57 7.16 7.89 -9.58
C ARG A 57 6.67 6.71 -8.74
N ASP A 58 7.48 5.66 -8.62
CA ASP A 58 7.12 4.46 -7.86
C ASP A 58 7.13 4.73 -6.35
N ASN A 59 8.05 5.57 -5.86
CA ASN A 59 8.08 6.05 -4.48
C ASN A 59 6.87 6.94 -4.14
N LEU A 60 6.54 7.90 -5.01
CA LEU A 60 5.36 8.75 -4.87
C LEU A 60 4.07 7.90 -4.84
N GLN A 61 3.96 6.91 -5.72
CA GLN A 61 2.81 6.02 -5.75
C GLN A 61 2.71 5.19 -4.45
N THR A 62 3.84 4.75 -3.92
CA THR A 62 3.90 4.02 -2.65
C THR A 62 3.48 4.91 -1.48
N LEU A 63 4.02 6.12 -1.38
CA LEU A 63 3.63 7.12 -0.38
C LEU A 63 2.13 7.40 -0.42
N LEU A 64 1.56 7.68 -1.61
CA LEU A 64 0.13 7.96 -1.78
C LEU A 64 -0.76 6.77 -1.37
N LYS A 65 -0.40 5.54 -1.77
CA LYS A 65 -1.14 4.33 -1.38
C LYS A 65 -1.14 4.14 0.14
N ARG A 66 0.03 4.32 0.76
CA ARG A 66 0.20 4.16 2.20
C ARG A 66 -0.54 5.27 2.96
N ALA A 67 -0.49 6.49 2.46
CA ALA A 67 -1.22 7.62 3.03
C ALA A 67 -2.74 7.39 2.99
N LEU A 68 -3.26 6.90 1.86
CA LEU A 68 -4.68 6.55 1.72
C LEU A 68 -5.13 5.50 2.74
N VAL A 69 -4.30 4.50 3.04
CA VAL A 69 -4.60 3.50 4.08
C VAL A 69 -4.76 4.16 5.45
N VAL A 70 -3.83 5.04 5.83
CA VAL A 70 -3.89 5.77 7.10
C VAL A 70 -5.13 6.67 7.16
N SER A 71 -5.37 7.50 6.13
CA SER A 71 -6.55 8.38 6.05
C SER A 71 -7.86 7.61 6.13
N THR A 72 -7.92 6.42 5.51
CA THR A 72 -9.11 5.56 5.55
C THR A 72 -9.34 4.99 6.94
N GLU A 73 -8.29 4.56 7.66
CA GLU A 73 -8.42 4.07 9.03
C GLU A 73 -8.80 5.20 10.01
N LEU A 74 -8.24 6.41 9.85
CA LEU A 74 -8.63 7.61 10.60
C LEU A 74 -10.12 7.93 10.39
N GLY A 75 -10.59 7.93 9.14
CA GLY A 75 -12.01 8.15 8.83
C GLY A 75 -12.93 7.08 9.44
N LYS A 76 -12.52 5.81 9.42
CA LYS A 76 -13.25 4.73 10.12
C LYS A 76 -13.27 4.95 11.63
N MET A 77 -12.21 5.51 12.20
CA MET A 77 -12.12 5.77 13.63
C MET A 77 -13.10 6.85 14.07
N PHE A 78 -13.19 7.98 13.37
CA PHE A 78 -14.20 9.01 13.60
C PHE A 78 -15.61 8.41 13.59
N GLN A 79 -15.95 7.62 12.57
CA GLN A 79 -17.27 6.96 12.49
C GLN A 79 -17.54 5.99 13.64
N ARG A 80 -16.51 5.31 14.15
CA ARG A 80 -16.64 4.36 15.27
C ARG A 80 -16.78 5.08 16.60
N LEU A 81 -16.07 6.19 16.76
CA LEU A 81 -16.14 7.08 17.92
C LEU A 81 -17.53 7.70 18.03
N GLU A 82 -18.07 8.19 16.92
CA GLU A 82 -19.42 8.76 16.90
C GLU A 82 -20.50 7.76 17.33
N LYS A 83 -20.32 6.49 16.97
CA LYS A 83 -21.22 5.39 17.33
C LYS A 83 -20.94 4.79 18.72
N GLY A 84 -20.01 5.33 19.50
CA GLY A 84 -19.65 4.83 20.84
C GLY A 84 -19.10 3.39 20.83
N ARG A 85 -18.52 2.93 19.72
CA ARG A 85 -18.04 1.53 19.59
C ARG A 85 -16.62 1.37 20.16
N TRP A 86 -16.44 1.60 21.46
CA TRP A 86 -15.14 1.72 22.14
C TRP A 86 -14.11 0.63 21.82
N GLN A 87 -14.52 -0.65 21.86
CA GLN A 87 -13.68 -1.79 21.46
C GLN A 87 -13.13 -1.64 20.03
N ARG A 88 -13.98 -1.20 19.10
CA ARG A 88 -13.57 -0.96 17.70
C ARG A 88 -12.78 0.33 17.55
N VAL A 89 -13.04 1.35 18.35
CA VAL A 89 -12.27 2.61 18.37
C VAL A 89 -10.82 2.30 18.73
N HIS A 90 -10.59 1.64 19.87
CA HIS A 90 -9.25 1.26 20.31
C HIS A 90 -8.53 0.36 19.29
N GLY A 91 -9.20 -0.69 18.79
CA GLY A 91 -8.60 -1.54 17.76
C GLY A 91 -8.24 -0.79 16.47
N THR A 92 -8.88 0.35 16.18
CA THR A 92 -8.51 1.23 15.06
C THR A 92 -7.35 2.14 15.41
N ALA A 93 -7.32 2.69 16.62
CA ALA A 93 -6.19 3.48 17.12
C ALA A 93 -4.88 2.69 17.00
N VAL A 94 -4.88 1.43 17.45
CA VAL A 94 -3.71 0.54 17.34
C VAL A 94 -3.28 0.35 15.89
N ARG A 95 -4.22 0.10 14.96
CA ARG A 95 -3.90 -0.05 13.54
C ARG A 95 -3.36 1.24 12.93
N VAL A 96 -3.96 2.39 13.24
CA VAL A 96 -3.47 3.71 12.79
C VAL A 96 -2.03 3.91 13.24
N ASN A 97 -1.72 3.66 14.52
CA ASN A 97 -0.36 3.79 15.05
C ASN A 97 0.62 2.86 14.31
N CYS A 98 0.24 1.60 14.04
CA CYS A 98 1.07 0.69 13.25
C CYS A 98 1.30 1.18 11.81
N HIS A 99 0.25 1.65 11.13
CA HIS A 99 0.38 2.16 9.76
C HIS A 99 1.24 3.42 9.70
N VAL A 100 1.07 4.34 10.64
CA VAL A 100 1.87 5.56 10.73
C VAL A 100 3.34 5.24 11.00
N ARG A 101 3.65 4.38 11.99
CA ARG A 101 5.02 3.94 12.25
C ARG A 101 5.67 3.30 11.03
N SER A 102 4.93 2.45 10.34
CA SER A 102 5.43 1.76 9.15
C SER A 102 5.67 2.74 8.00
N LEU A 103 4.78 3.71 7.79
CA LEU A 103 4.91 4.75 6.76
C LEU A 103 6.13 5.65 7.03
N ILE A 104 6.29 6.10 8.27
CA ILE A 104 7.44 6.93 8.68
C ILE A 104 8.73 6.15 8.45
N GLN A 105 8.83 4.92 8.98
CA GLN A 105 10.04 4.12 8.85
C GLN A 105 10.46 3.93 7.39
N GLU A 106 9.51 3.58 6.52
CA GLU A 106 9.75 3.36 5.09
C GLU A 106 10.23 4.65 4.41
N TYR A 107 9.59 5.78 4.70
CA TYR A 107 9.97 7.08 4.16
C TYR A 107 11.35 7.54 4.67
N SER A 108 11.63 7.43 5.97
CA SER A 108 12.90 7.83 6.57
C SER A 108 14.07 6.93 6.14
N THR A 109 13.82 5.67 5.75
CA THR A 109 14.86 4.79 5.17
C THR A 109 15.12 5.06 3.69
N ALA A 110 14.08 5.42 2.93
CA ALA A 110 14.19 5.65 1.48
C ALA A 110 14.89 6.98 1.13
N ARG A 111 14.83 7.97 2.03
CA ARG A 111 15.50 9.27 1.85
C ARG A 111 16.09 9.75 3.17
N ASN A 112 17.21 10.48 3.09
CA ASN A 112 17.72 11.29 4.20
C ASN A 112 16.70 12.40 4.54
N ALA A 113 15.63 12.02 5.25
CA ALA A 113 14.50 12.90 5.56
C ALA A 113 15.04 14.21 6.17
N PRO A 114 14.53 15.38 5.74
CA PRO A 114 14.98 16.65 6.28
C PRO A 114 14.88 16.64 7.82
N PRO A 115 15.86 17.21 8.55
CA PRO A 115 15.84 17.20 10.02
C PRO A 115 14.59 17.88 10.59
N GLU A 116 14.00 18.82 9.85
CA GLU A 116 12.71 19.43 10.18
C GLU A 116 11.57 18.39 10.19
N MET A 117 11.57 17.43 9.26
CA MET A 117 10.57 16.36 9.15
C MET A 117 10.61 15.39 10.33
N GLN A 118 11.80 15.13 10.91
CA GLN A 118 11.94 14.27 12.09
C GLN A 118 11.17 14.79 13.31
N LYS A 119 11.05 16.13 13.46
CA LYS A 119 10.26 16.74 14.53
C LYS A 119 8.78 16.42 14.37
N TYR A 120 8.25 16.49 13.15
CA TYR A 120 6.86 16.19 12.84
C TYR A 120 6.55 14.70 12.95
N GLU A 121 7.45 13.84 12.47
CA GLU A 121 7.38 12.39 12.65
C GLU A 121 7.26 12.01 14.13
N LYS A 122 8.17 12.53 14.96
CA LYS A 122 8.15 12.29 16.41
C LYS A 122 6.84 12.78 17.04
N SER A 123 6.40 14.00 16.72
CA SER A 123 5.16 14.55 17.26
C SER A 123 3.93 13.72 16.86
N LEU A 124 3.85 13.27 15.60
CA LEU A 124 2.75 12.42 15.15
C LEU A 124 2.73 11.08 15.90
N LEU A 125 3.90 10.47 16.10
CA LEU A 125 4.02 9.21 16.84
C LEU A 125 3.61 9.34 18.31
N GLU A 126 3.97 10.45 18.95
CA GLU A 126 3.56 10.77 20.32
C GLU A 126 2.03 10.89 20.42
N LYS A 127 1.40 11.64 19.50
CA LYS A 127 -0.07 11.78 19.46
C LYS A 127 -0.77 10.45 19.16
N CYS A 128 -0.23 9.62 18.28
CA CYS A 128 -0.77 8.27 18.02
C CYS A 128 -0.66 7.37 19.26
N MET A 129 0.41 7.51 20.05
CA MET A 129 0.58 6.77 21.30
C MET A 129 -0.40 7.26 22.36
N GLU A 130 -0.58 8.57 22.50
CA GLU A 130 -1.58 9.17 23.39
C GLU A 130 -2.98 8.66 23.04
N LEU A 131 -3.34 8.66 21.75
CA LEU A 131 -4.60 8.14 21.24
C LEU A 131 -4.83 6.66 21.62
N ASN A 132 -3.79 5.83 21.54
CA ASN A 132 -3.88 4.43 21.98
C ASN A 132 -4.17 4.32 23.48
N ILE A 133 -3.45 5.08 24.30
CA ILE A 133 -3.58 5.05 25.77
C ILE A 133 -4.98 5.50 26.20
N ILE A 134 -5.48 6.61 25.66
CA ILE A 134 -6.79 7.14 26.05
C ILE A 134 -7.93 6.21 25.59
N THR A 135 -7.82 5.61 24.40
CA THR A 135 -8.83 4.67 23.90
C THR A 135 -8.82 3.34 24.64
N GLU A 136 -7.67 2.89 25.14
CA GLU A 136 -7.54 1.69 25.98
C GLU A 136 -8.29 1.85 27.31
N ARG A 137 -8.21 3.03 27.94
CA ARG A 137 -8.94 3.33 29.19
C ARG A 137 -10.46 3.19 29.05
N CYS A 138 -10.98 3.31 27.82
CA CYS A 138 -12.42 3.18 27.54
C CYS A 138 -12.89 1.73 27.35
N LEU A 139 -12.00 0.73 27.37
CA LEU A 139 -12.36 -0.67 27.09
C LEU A 139 -13.06 -1.39 28.23
N HIS A 140 -12.72 -1.02 29.47
CA HIS A 140 -13.05 -1.78 30.67
C HIS A 140 -13.98 -1.03 31.63
N THR A 141 -14.60 0.06 31.17
CA THR A 141 -15.50 0.88 31.96
C THR A 141 -16.89 0.92 31.34
N GLU A 142 -17.91 0.89 32.20
CA GLU A 142 -19.32 1.02 31.83
C GLU A 142 -19.90 2.38 32.25
N ASP A 143 -19.07 3.28 32.81
CA ASP A 143 -19.47 4.61 33.22
C ASP A 143 -19.77 5.50 32.00
N GLU A 144 -21.06 5.73 31.72
CA GLU A 144 -21.52 6.55 30.60
C GLU A 144 -21.05 8.01 30.67
N TYR A 145 -20.96 8.59 31.88
CA TYR A 145 -20.52 9.98 32.04
C TYR A 145 -19.03 10.10 31.69
N PHE A 146 -18.22 9.17 32.18
CA PHE A 146 -16.81 9.06 31.82
C PHE A 146 -16.64 8.86 30.31
N LEU A 147 -17.34 7.90 29.71
CA LEU A 147 -17.25 7.60 28.29
C LEU A 147 -17.68 8.78 27.41
N LYS A 148 -18.68 9.55 27.82
CA LYS A 148 -19.09 10.77 27.12
C LYS A 148 -17.98 11.83 27.15
N SER A 149 -17.37 12.07 28.30
CA SER A 149 -16.22 12.99 28.42
C SER A 149 -15.01 12.50 27.60
N MET A 150 -14.73 11.20 27.61
CA MET A 150 -13.65 10.63 26.79
C MET A 150 -13.93 10.73 25.30
N LYS A 151 -15.20 10.71 24.86
CA LYS A 151 -15.54 10.89 23.45
C LYS A 151 -15.00 12.21 22.90
N GLU A 152 -15.21 13.29 23.64
CA GLU A 152 -14.76 14.63 23.27
C GLU A 152 -13.23 14.72 23.25
N ALA A 153 -12.56 14.22 24.30
CA ALA A 153 -11.10 14.19 24.36
C ALA A 153 -10.46 13.35 23.25
N ILE A 154 -11.02 12.17 22.95
CA ILE A 154 -10.54 11.30 21.87
C ILE A 154 -10.77 11.97 20.52
N HIS A 155 -11.88 12.69 20.34
CA HIS A 155 -12.17 13.40 19.09
C HIS A 155 -11.14 14.51 18.85
N GLU A 156 -10.78 15.27 19.89
CA GLU A 156 -9.74 16.31 19.81
C GLU A 156 -8.39 15.71 19.42
N ILE A 157 -7.92 14.69 20.14
CA ILE A 157 -6.64 14.01 19.83
C ILE A 157 -6.67 13.40 18.42
N LEU A 158 -7.78 12.80 18.00
CA LEU A 158 -7.91 12.21 16.66
C LEU A 158 -7.86 13.27 15.55
N THR A 159 -8.42 14.46 15.81
CA THR A 159 -8.32 15.62 14.90
C THR A 159 -6.87 16.07 14.80
N ASP A 160 -6.19 16.23 15.94
CA ASP A 160 -4.78 16.61 15.99
C ASP A 160 -3.85 15.61 15.29
N VAL A 161 -4.13 14.31 15.42
CA VAL A 161 -3.42 13.25 14.68
C VAL A 161 -3.65 13.40 13.18
N SER A 162 -4.90 13.65 12.77
CA SER A 162 -5.26 13.78 11.35
C SER A 162 -4.62 15.01 10.69
N ASP A 163 -4.58 16.14 11.40
CA ASP A 163 -3.96 17.37 10.93
C ASP A 163 -2.44 17.22 10.86
N SER A 164 -1.83 16.63 11.90
CA SER A 164 -0.38 16.39 11.94
C SER A 164 0.05 15.41 10.84
N PHE A 165 -0.76 14.38 10.59
CA PHE A 165 -0.53 13.42 9.52
C PHE A 165 -0.65 14.07 8.14
N SER A 166 -1.69 14.86 7.91
CA SER A 166 -1.89 15.56 6.63
C SER A 166 -0.71 16.50 6.34
N HIS A 167 -0.26 17.26 7.34
CA HIS A 167 0.88 18.15 7.20
C HIS A 167 2.19 17.40 6.87
N MET A 168 2.43 16.25 7.52
CA MET A 168 3.58 15.39 7.19
C MET A 168 3.52 14.91 5.74
N ILE A 169 2.36 14.46 5.27
CA ILE A 169 2.19 13.99 3.90
C ILE A 169 2.40 15.13 2.91
N ASP A 170 1.89 16.34 3.17
CA ASP A 170 2.12 17.50 2.31
C ASP A 170 3.61 17.84 2.19
N MET A 171 4.35 17.78 3.30
CA MET A 171 5.81 17.95 3.29
C MET A 171 6.52 16.84 2.51
N ALA A 172 6.12 15.58 2.72
CA ALA A 172 6.69 14.44 2.01
C ALA A 172 6.44 14.56 0.50
N LEU A 173 5.23 14.93 0.09
CA LEU A 173 4.87 15.17 -1.30
C LEU A 173 5.67 16.34 -1.91
N ALA A 174 5.84 17.43 -1.17
CA ALA A 174 6.66 18.57 -1.62
C ALA A 174 8.12 18.15 -1.89
N ASN A 175 8.67 17.25 -1.07
CA ASN A 175 10.02 16.71 -1.28
C ASN A 175 10.10 15.71 -2.45
N GLU A 176 9.01 15.01 -2.79
CA GLU A 176 8.98 14.07 -3.92
C GLU A 176 8.79 14.77 -5.28
N ILE A 177 8.17 15.95 -5.30
CA ILE A 177 7.88 16.71 -6.53
C ILE A 177 9.03 17.66 -6.92
N GLN A 178 9.88 18.05 -5.96
CA GLN A 178 11.10 18.86 -6.20
C GLN A 178 12.25 18.03 -6.78
#